data_AF-A0A6J5XU96-F1
#
_entry.id   AF-A0A6J5XU96-F1
#
_cell.length_a   1.000
_cell.length_b   1.000
_cell.length_c   1.000
_cell.angle_alpha   90.00
_cell.angle_beta   90.00
_cell.angle_gamma   90.00
#
_symmetry.space_group_name_H-M   'P 1'
#
loop_
_entity.id
_entity.type
_entity.pdbx_description
1 polymer ?
#
loop_
_entity_poly.entity_id
_entity_poly.type
_entity_poly.pdbx_seq_one_letter_code
_entity_poly.pdbx_strand_id
1 'polypeptide(L)'
;MMHYKEEKEAKKEAFRKYLESSGVLDALTKVLVALYEQNDKPSSALEFVQQKLGGPSVSEYEKVQAELSELQKKYNTLLAAHQETCTELEGLKSSQVPNVAPVSIKDKETTDEEALKEKF
;
A
#
# COMPACT_ATOMS: atom_id res chain seq x y z
N MET A 1 -3.20 46.44 16.97
CA MET A 1 -4.46 45.69 16.73
C MET A 1 -4.87 45.65 15.25
N MET A 2 -4.68 46.73 14.48
CA MET A 2 -4.96 46.73 13.02
C MET A 2 -4.09 45.74 12.21
N HIS A 3 -2.77 45.70 12.44
CA HIS A 3 -1.87 44.80 11.71
C HIS A 3 -2.22 43.31 11.87
N TYR A 4 -2.67 42.88 13.05
CA TYR A 4 -3.10 41.49 13.27
C TYR A 4 -4.35 41.11 12.46
N LYS A 5 -5.24 42.08 12.24
CA LYS A 5 -6.46 41.87 11.43
C LYS A 5 -6.10 41.81 9.94
N GLU A 6 -5.20 42.67 9.48
CA GLU A 6 -4.69 42.66 8.09
C GLU A 6 -3.98 41.35 7.75
N GLU A 7 -3.09 40.87 8.63
CA GLU A 7 -2.41 39.58 8.44
C GLU A 7 -3.38 38.40 8.37
N LYS A 8 -4.45 38.41 9.19
CA LYS A 8 -5.49 37.37 9.18
C LYS A 8 -6.27 37.37 7.85
N GLU A 9 -6.64 38.54 7.35
CA GLU A 9 -7.37 38.64 6.08
C GLU A 9 -6.46 38.29 4.89
N ALA A 10 -5.17 38.65 4.92
CA ALA A 10 -4.20 38.25 3.91
C ALA A 10 -4.05 36.72 3.82
N LYS A 11 -4.01 36.01 4.97
CA LYS A 11 -3.97 34.54 5.00
C LYS A 11 -5.23 33.90 4.41
N LYS A 12 -6.41 34.44 4.72
CA LYS A 12 -7.67 33.95 4.15
C LYS A 12 -7.71 34.16 2.64
N GLU A 13 -7.28 35.32 2.17
CA GLU A 13 -7.24 35.64 0.74
C GLU A 13 -6.27 34.74 -0.01
N ALA A 14 -5.08 34.50 0.55
CA ALA A 14 -4.12 33.54 -0.01
C ALA A 14 -4.71 32.13 -0.11
N PHE A 15 -5.44 31.66 0.91
CA PHE A 15 -6.09 30.35 0.88
C PHE A 15 -7.21 30.29 -0.17
N ARG A 16 -8.02 31.34 -0.32
CA ARG A 16 -9.04 31.42 -1.38
C ARG A 16 -8.42 31.34 -2.76
N LYS A 17 -7.38 32.14 -3.02
CA LYS A 17 -6.63 32.11 -4.29
C LYS A 17 -6.01 30.75 -4.56
N TYR A 18 -5.53 30.05 -3.53
CA TYR A 18 -5.02 28.70 -3.67
C TYR A 18 -6.11 27.71 -4.09
N LEU A 19 -7.29 27.74 -3.47
CA LEU A 19 -8.41 26.86 -3.85
C LEU A 19 -8.92 27.16 -5.27
N GLU A 20 -8.90 28.42 -5.67
CA GLU A 20 -9.27 28.84 -7.02
C GLU A 20 -8.23 28.39 -8.06
N SER A 21 -6.94 28.68 -7.83
CA SER A 21 -5.86 28.34 -8.77
C SER A 21 -5.58 26.85 -8.88
N SER A 22 -5.81 26.08 -7.82
CA SER A 22 -5.74 24.61 -7.84
C SER A 22 -6.97 23.94 -8.46
N GLY A 23 -8.01 24.71 -8.80
CA GLY A 23 -9.24 24.19 -9.40
C GLY A 23 -10.18 23.47 -8.42
N VAL A 24 -9.89 23.49 -7.11
CA VAL A 24 -10.74 22.86 -6.09
C VAL A 24 -12.14 23.45 -6.10
N LEU A 25 -12.26 24.78 -6.21
CA LEU A 25 -13.58 25.44 -6.24
C LEU A 25 -14.38 25.05 -7.49
N ASP A 26 -13.74 24.94 -8.65
CA ASP A 26 -14.38 24.53 -9.90
C ASP A 26 -14.86 23.07 -9.81
N ALA A 27 -14.02 22.18 -9.30
CA ALA A 27 -14.39 20.77 -9.09
C ALA A 27 -15.58 20.64 -8.14
N LEU A 28 -15.55 21.30 -6.97
CA LEU A 28 -16.66 21.29 -6.02
C LEU A 28 -17.95 21.85 -6.64
N THR A 29 -17.84 22.95 -7.39
CA THR A 29 -18.99 23.56 -8.07
C THR A 29 -19.60 22.59 -9.08
N LYS A 30 -18.79 21.95 -9.92
CA LYS A 30 -19.25 20.96 -10.91
C LYS A 30 -19.97 19.78 -10.25
N VAL A 31 -19.46 19.27 -9.13
CA VAL A 31 -20.12 18.18 -8.39
C VAL A 31 -21.48 18.62 -7.82
N LEU A 32 -21.56 19.83 -7.26
CA LEU A 32 -22.82 20.37 -6.74
C LEU A 32 -23.84 20.64 -7.85
N VAL A 33 -23.40 21.13 -9.00
CA VAL A 33 -24.24 21.28 -10.20
C VAL A 33 -24.76 19.92 -10.65
N ALA A 34 -23.87 18.92 -10.78
CA ALA A 34 -24.28 17.57 -11.16
C ALA A 34 -25.29 16.95 -10.18
N LEU A 35 -25.16 17.21 -8.88
CA LEU A 35 -26.12 16.80 -7.85
C LEU A 35 -27.46 17.55 -7.98
N TYR A 36 -27.41 18.84 -8.31
CA TYR A 36 -28.61 19.66 -8.53
C TYR A 36 -29.38 19.19 -9.78
N GLU A 37 -28.68 18.85 -10.86
CA GLU A 37 -29.24 18.40 -12.13
C GLU A 37 -29.78 16.96 -12.11
N GLN A 38 -29.48 16.16 -11.07
CA GLN A 38 -30.10 14.84 -10.91
C GLN A 38 -31.64 14.98 -10.83
N ASN A 39 -32.33 14.36 -11.80
CA ASN A 39 -33.79 14.28 -11.87
C ASN A 39 -34.35 13.57 -10.63
N ASP A 40 -33.76 12.42 -10.27
CA ASP A 40 -34.03 11.70 -9.03
C ASP A 40 -32.88 11.94 -8.04
N LYS A 41 -33.18 12.53 -6.89
CA LYS A 41 -32.15 12.80 -5.88
C LYS A 41 -31.60 11.49 -5.34
N PRO A 42 -30.26 11.34 -5.26
CA PRO A 42 -29.68 10.13 -4.69
C PRO A 42 -30.12 9.98 -3.24
N SER A 43 -30.28 8.74 -2.79
CA SER A 43 -30.61 8.41 -1.40
C SER A 43 -29.59 8.98 -0.42
N SER A 44 -28.32 9.07 -0.83
CA SER A 44 -27.25 9.73 -0.10
C SER A 44 -26.54 10.77 -0.98
N ALA A 45 -26.81 12.04 -0.71
CA ALA A 45 -26.10 13.15 -1.36
C ALA A 45 -24.59 13.14 -1.02
N LEU A 46 -24.22 12.70 0.18
CA LEU A 46 -22.83 12.65 0.62
C LEU A 46 -22.04 11.60 -0.16
N GLU A 47 -22.59 10.39 -0.33
CA GLU A 47 -21.94 9.35 -1.14
C GLU A 47 -21.79 9.77 -2.60
N PHE A 48 -22.81 10.42 -3.16
CA PHE A 48 -22.73 10.97 -4.53
C PHE A 48 -21.56 11.95 -4.67
N VAL A 49 -21.41 12.87 -3.73
CA VAL A 49 -20.30 13.85 -3.74
C VAL A 49 -18.95 13.14 -3.60
N GLN A 50 -18.82 12.19 -2.67
CA GLN A 50 -17.59 11.42 -2.47
C GLN A 50 -17.19 10.68 -3.76
N GLN A 51 -18.14 9.96 -4.39
CA GLN A 51 -17.89 9.24 -5.64
C GLN A 51 -17.50 10.19 -6.78
N LYS A 52 -18.19 11.33 -6.93
CA LYS A 52 -17.88 12.30 -7.99
C LYS A 52 -16.53 13.00 -7.80
N LEU A 53 -16.01 13.06 -6.57
CA LEU A 53 -14.67 13.53 -6.26
C LEU A 53 -13.59 12.42 -6.31
N GLY A 54 -13.97 11.20 -6.69
CA GLY A 54 -13.06 10.06 -6.82
C GLY A 54 -12.78 9.30 -5.51
N GLY A 55 -13.57 9.55 -4.46
CA GLY A 55 -13.53 8.75 -3.24
C GLY A 55 -14.16 7.36 -3.45
N PRO A 56 -13.63 6.30 -2.83
CA PRO A 56 -14.23 4.98 -2.90
C PRO A 56 -15.61 4.99 -2.21
N SER A 57 -16.54 4.23 -2.76
CA SER A 57 -17.78 3.90 -2.06
C SER A 57 -17.53 2.99 -0.87
N VAL A 58 -18.50 2.93 0.05
CA VAL A 58 -18.46 2.02 1.20
C VAL A 58 -18.29 0.57 0.73
N SER A 59 -19.05 0.15 -0.29
CA SER A 59 -18.96 -1.20 -0.84
C SER A 59 -17.60 -1.51 -1.46
N GLU A 60 -16.98 -0.56 -2.18
CA GLU A 60 -15.63 -0.74 -2.73
C GLU A 60 -14.59 -0.86 -1.62
N TYR A 61 -14.72 -0.04 -0.57
CA TYR A 61 -13.84 -0.11 0.59
C TYR A 61 -13.94 -1.46 1.32
N GLU A 62 -15.17 -1.93 1.58
CA GLU A 62 -15.43 -3.23 2.20
C GLU A 62 -14.89 -4.38 1.35
N LYS A 63 -15.06 -4.31 0.02
CA LYS A 63 -14.52 -5.31 -0.91
C LYS A 63 -12.99 -5.37 -0.82
N VAL A 64 -12.31 -4.23 -0.87
CA VAL A 64 -10.84 -4.17 -0.76
C VAL A 64 -10.37 -4.70 0.60
N GLN A 65 -11.10 -4.40 1.68
CA GLN A 65 -10.78 -4.91 3.00
C GLN A 65 -10.94 -6.44 3.09
N ALA A 66 -11.98 -6.99 2.47
CA ALA A 66 -12.19 -8.44 2.38
C ALA A 66 -11.07 -9.12 1.59
N GLU A 67 -10.71 -8.58 0.43
CA GLU A 67 -9.61 -9.09 -0.41
C GLU A 67 -8.27 -9.09 0.35
N LEU A 68 -7.99 -8.04 1.11
CA LEU A 68 -6.79 -7.94 1.96
C LEU A 68 -6.80 -9.04 3.03
N SER A 69 -7.93 -9.26 3.71
CA SER A 69 -8.06 -10.32 4.71
C SER A 69 -7.86 -11.72 4.11
N GLU A 70 -8.46 -11.98 2.95
CA GLU A 70 -8.29 -13.25 2.23
C GLU A 70 -6.85 -13.48 1.79
N LEU A 71 -6.20 -12.45 1.25
CA LEU A 71 -4.81 -12.54 0.81
C LEU A 71 -3.88 -12.80 1.99
N GLN A 72 -4.10 -12.15 3.14
CA GLN A 72 -3.34 -12.39 4.36
C GLN A 72 -3.52 -13.82 4.87
N LYS A 73 -4.74 -14.38 4.82
CA LYS A 73 -4.99 -15.79 5.16
C LYS A 73 -4.21 -16.73 4.23
N LYS A 74 -4.28 -16.53 2.92
CA LYS A 74 -3.56 -17.34 1.93
C LYS A 74 -2.04 -17.27 2.13
N TYR A 75 -1.52 -16.08 2.39
CA TYR A 75 -0.10 -15.87 2.68
C TYR A 75 0.33 -16.67 3.92
N ASN A 76 -0.42 -16.58 5.02
CA ASN A 76 -0.09 -17.30 6.25
C ASN A 76 -0.16 -18.82 6.07
N THR A 77 -1.17 -19.33 5.36
CA THR A 77 -1.29 -20.76 5.04
C THR A 77 -0.10 -21.23 4.20
N LEU A 78 0.26 -20.48 3.16
CA LEU A 78 1.39 -20.83 2.30
C LEU A 78 2.72 -20.78 3.07
N LEU A 79 2.90 -19.77 3.92
CA LEU A 79 4.09 -19.63 4.76
C LEU A 79 4.23 -20.81 5.74
N ALA A 80 3.14 -21.23 6.37
CA ALA A 80 3.12 -22.39 7.25
C ALA A 80 3.48 -23.68 6.50
N ALA A 81 2.87 -23.93 5.34
CA ALA A 81 3.16 -25.11 4.51
C ALA A 81 4.62 -25.12 4.02
N HIS A 82 5.15 -23.96 3.64
CA HIS A 82 6.56 -23.82 3.27
C HIS A 82 7.49 -24.15 4.45
N GLN A 83 7.18 -23.62 5.64
CA GLN A 83 7.97 -23.89 6.83
C GLN A 83 7.97 -25.38 7.20
N GLU A 84 6.81 -26.03 7.17
CA GLU A 84 6.66 -27.47 7.40
C GLU A 84 7.49 -28.29 6.39
N THR A 85 7.38 -27.97 5.10
CA THR A 85 8.15 -28.64 4.03
C THR A 85 9.66 -28.49 4.24
N CYS A 86 10.13 -27.30 4.62
CA CYS A 86 11.55 -27.07 4.91
C CYS A 86 12.02 -27.92 6.10
N THR A 87 11.25 -27.99 7.19
CA THR A 87 11.60 -28.83 8.34
C THR A 87 11.62 -30.32 7.99
N GLU A 88 10.69 -30.81 7.17
CA GLU A 88 10.71 -32.21 6.69
C GLU A 88 11.94 -32.50 5.83
N LEU A 89 12.27 -31.61 4.89
CA LEU A 89 13.46 -31.75 4.04
C LEU A 89 14.76 -31.80 4.85
N GLU A 90 14.88 -30.97 5.89
CA GLU A 90 16.03 -30.99 6.80
C GLU A 90 16.11 -32.32 7.58
N GLY A 91 14.98 -32.83 8.06
CA GLY A 91 14.90 -34.12 8.75
C GLY A 91 15.29 -35.30 7.85
N LEU A 92 14.86 -35.30 6.59
CA LEU A 92 15.22 -36.33 5.61
C LEU A 92 16.69 -36.24 5.21
N LYS A 93 17.24 -35.04 5.01
CA LYS A 93 18.67 -34.82 4.75
C LYS A 93 19.54 -35.32 5.91
N SER A 94 19.09 -35.14 7.15
CA SER A 94 19.78 -35.65 8.34
C SER A 94 19.74 -37.18 8.45
N SER A 95 18.67 -37.81 7.94
CA SER A 95 18.49 -39.27 7.96
C SER A 95 19.17 -40.01 6.80
N GLN A 96 19.61 -39.28 5.76
CA GLN A 96 20.21 -39.85 4.54
C GLN A 96 21.74 -39.70 4.47
N VAL A 97 22.43 -39.83 5.61
CA VAL A 97 23.88 -40.08 5.63
C VAL A 97 24.12 -41.59 5.62
N PRO A 98 24.36 -42.24 4.46
CA PRO A 98 25.02 -43.53 4.46
C PRO A 98 26.45 -43.31 4.94
N ASN A 99 26.80 -44.01 6.01
CA ASN A 99 28.13 -44.25 6.50
C ASN A 99 29.07 -44.66 5.34
N VAL A 100 29.87 -43.74 4.83
CA VAL A 100 31.13 -44.04 4.14
C VAL A 100 32.23 -43.20 4.78
N ALA A 101 33.23 -43.92 5.28
CA ALA A 101 34.34 -43.46 6.11
C ALA A 101 35.12 -42.26 5.54
N PRO A 102 35.81 -41.48 6.40
CA PRO A 102 36.59 -40.34 5.96
C PRO A 102 37.88 -40.83 5.30
N VAL A 103 38.00 -40.69 3.98
CA VAL A 103 39.31 -40.69 3.32
C VAL A 103 39.80 -39.25 3.29
N SER A 104 40.77 -39.02 4.17
CA SER A 104 41.60 -37.82 4.22
C SER A 104 42.30 -37.62 2.88
N ILE A 105 42.01 -36.51 2.20
CA ILE A 105 42.92 -35.92 1.22
C ILE A 105 43.01 -34.42 1.52
N LYS A 106 44.15 -34.05 2.13
CA LYS A 106 44.70 -32.70 2.11
C LYS A 106 45.00 -32.33 0.65
N ASP A 107 44.61 -31.12 0.26
CA ASP A 107 45.41 -30.14 -0.52
C ASP A 107 44.53 -28.86 -0.57
N LYS A 108 44.89 -27.75 0.11
CA LYS A 108 45.70 -26.61 -0.40
C LYS A 108 45.30 -26.27 -1.85
N GLU A 109 44.79 -25.09 -2.22
CA GLU A 109 45.24 -23.72 -1.93
C GLU A 109 44.28 -22.72 -2.65
N THR A 110 44.05 -21.56 -2.01
CA THR A 110 43.65 -20.19 -2.46
C THR A 110 42.95 -19.96 -3.81
N THR A 111 42.01 -19.00 -3.96
CA THR A 111 42.30 -17.55 -3.98
C THR A 111 41.01 -16.69 -3.90
N ASP A 112 41.13 -15.58 -3.20
CA ASP A 112 40.20 -14.44 -3.03
C ASP A 112 39.75 -13.73 -4.32
N GLU A 113 38.56 -13.12 -4.27
CA GLU A 113 38.24 -11.72 -4.67
C GLU A 113 36.72 -11.52 -4.48
N GLU A 114 36.24 -10.86 -3.43
CA GLU A 114 36.15 -9.41 -3.23
C GLU A 114 35.03 -8.70 -4.04
N ALA A 115 34.09 -8.15 -3.28
CA ALA A 115 33.26 -6.96 -3.51
C ALA A 115 32.45 -6.79 -4.82
N LEU A 116 31.13 -6.95 -4.70
CA LEU A 116 30.18 -5.97 -5.28
C LEU A 116 28.84 -6.03 -4.53
N LYS A 117 28.74 -5.23 -3.46
CA LYS A 117 27.47 -4.81 -2.86
C LYS A 117 27.43 -3.28 -2.87
N GLU A 118 26.96 -2.71 -3.97
CA GLU A 118 26.30 -1.40 -3.94
C GLU A 118 25.42 -1.23 -5.19
N LYS A 119 24.27 -0.58 -4.98
CA LYS A 119 23.26 -0.13 -5.96
C LYS A 119 22.10 -1.09 -6.23
N PHE A 120 21.15 -1.12 -5.31
CA PHE A 120 19.76 -0.68 -5.54
C PHE A 120 19.18 -0.13 -4.23
#